data_AF-A0A6A7FP59-F1
#
_entry.id   AF-A0A6A7FP59-F1
#
_cell.length_a   1.000
_cell.length_b   1.000
_cell.length_c   1.000
_cell.angle_alpha   90.00
_cell.angle_beta   90.00
_cell.angle_gamma   90.00
#
_symmetry.space_group_name_H-M   'P 1'
#
loop_
_entity.id
_entity.type
_entity.pdbx_description
1 polymer ?
#
loop_
_entity_poly.entity_id
_entity_poly.type
_entity_poly.pdbx_seq_one_letter_code
_entity_poly.pdbx_strand_id
1 'polypeptide(L)'
;MTQYLPPNLLSLFAARDPIPYLPPVDKLSWEKKTDGYSGVAHLINKFENPADTPAPRHVETRDERVERKRREKAEQIQYKLEQEIALWDPHNNAGATTDPYKSLFVARINYDTS
;
A
#
# COMPACT_ATOMS: atom_id res chain seq x y z
N MET A 1 42.22 -5.55 -25.54
CA MET A 1 42.05 -5.22 -26.98
C MET A 1 43.36 -4.88 -27.71
N THR A 2 44.54 -4.90 -27.07
CA THR A 2 45.86 -4.64 -27.72
C THR A 2 46.72 -5.90 -27.92
N GLN A 3 46.14 -7.10 -27.67
CA GLN A 3 46.88 -8.35 -27.49
C GLN A 3 47.55 -8.93 -28.76
N TYR A 4 47.02 -8.63 -29.95
CA TYR A 4 47.53 -9.19 -31.22
C TYR A 4 47.97 -8.11 -32.22
N LEU A 5 48.48 -6.98 -31.71
CA LEU A 5 49.04 -5.93 -32.56
C LEU A 5 50.46 -6.28 -33.02
N PRO A 6 50.87 -5.83 -34.22
CA PRO A 6 52.24 -5.99 -34.69
C PRO A 6 53.23 -5.30 -33.73
N PRO A 7 54.49 -5.77 -33.64
CA PRO A 7 55.44 -5.38 -32.59
C PRO A 7 55.72 -3.86 -32.54
N ASN A 8 55.68 -3.17 -33.68
CA ASN A 8 55.84 -1.71 -33.75
C ASN A 8 54.70 -0.93 -33.07
N LEU A 9 53.48 -1.48 -33.06
CA LEU A 9 52.34 -0.87 -32.37
C LEU A 9 52.23 -1.35 -30.92
N LEU A 10 52.67 -2.58 -30.63
CA LEU A 10 52.68 -3.13 -29.27
C LEU A 10 53.64 -2.34 -28.36
N SER A 11 54.78 -1.89 -28.87
CA SER A 11 55.76 -1.09 -28.12
C SER A 11 55.20 0.21 -27.54
N LEU A 12 54.18 0.80 -28.19
CA LEU A 12 53.51 2.02 -27.72
C LEU A 12 52.72 1.80 -26.41
N PHE A 13 52.41 0.54 -26.09
CA PHE A 13 51.70 0.14 -24.88
C PHE A 13 52.63 -0.42 -23.80
N ALA A 14 53.94 -0.15 -23.90
CA ALA A 14 54.87 -0.46 -22.83
C ALA A 14 54.48 0.30 -21.55
N ALA A 15 54.56 -0.39 -20.40
CA ALA A 15 54.33 0.24 -19.12
C ALA A 15 55.38 1.34 -18.88
N ARG A 16 54.96 2.43 -18.25
CA ARG A 16 55.89 3.45 -17.74
C ARG A 16 56.68 2.90 -16.56
N ASP A 17 57.75 3.60 -16.21
CA ASP A 17 58.48 3.34 -14.97
C ASP A 17 57.52 3.33 -13.76
N PRO A 18 57.80 2.48 -12.75
CA PRO A 18 56.96 2.40 -11.56
C PRO A 18 56.92 3.76 -10.85
N ILE A 19 55.75 4.08 -10.32
CA ILE A 19 55.52 5.33 -9.59
C ILE A 19 56.36 5.32 -8.30
N PRO A 20 57.01 6.45 -7.92
CA PRO A 20 57.72 6.55 -6.65
C PRO A 20 56.75 6.31 -5.48
N TYR A 21 57.20 5.53 -4.50
CA TYR A 21 56.41 5.24 -3.31
C TYR A 21 56.15 6.50 -2.48
N LEU A 22 54.90 6.66 -2.05
CA LEU A 22 54.49 7.62 -1.03
C LEU A 22 53.72 6.88 0.06
N PRO A 23 53.91 7.24 1.34
CA PRO A 23 53.13 6.66 2.43
C PRO A 23 51.63 7.00 2.29
N PRO A 24 50.72 6.12 2.76
CA PRO A 24 49.31 6.44 2.82
C PRO A 24 49.03 7.72 3.61
N VAL A 25 48.10 8.54 3.12
CA VAL A 25 47.73 9.83 3.73
C VAL A 25 47.15 9.66 5.13
N ASP A 26 46.44 8.56 5.37
CA ASP A 26 45.74 8.30 6.61
C ASP A 26 46.05 6.87 7.10
N LYS A 27 45.90 6.66 8.40
CA LYS A 27 46.06 5.35 9.04
C LYS A 27 44.94 4.41 8.63
N LEU A 28 45.18 3.12 8.76
CA LEU A 28 44.15 2.11 8.49
C LEU A 28 43.05 2.20 9.56
N SER A 29 41.83 1.77 9.24
CA SER A 29 40.66 1.95 10.11
C SER A 29 40.85 1.42 11.54
N TRP A 30 41.63 0.35 11.72
CA TRP A 30 41.93 -0.25 13.03
C TRP A 30 43.12 0.39 13.77
N GLU A 31 43.91 1.22 13.09
CA GLU A 31 45.02 1.98 13.69
C GLU A 31 44.58 3.37 14.14
N LYS A 32 43.39 3.80 13.70
CA LYS A 32 42.78 5.06 14.12
C LYS A 32 42.35 4.95 15.58
N LYS A 33 42.82 5.90 16.39
CA LYS A 33 42.27 6.10 17.74
C LYS A 33 40.91 6.75 17.60
N THR A 34 39.87 6.09 18.11
CA THR A 34 38.50 6.60 18.15
C THR A 34 38.00 6.59 19.58
N ASP A 35 37.19 7.56 19.97
CA ASP A 35 36.54 7.59 21.30
C ASP A 35 35.45 6.50 21.46
N GLY A 36 35.13 5.79 20.36
CA GLY A 36 34.14 4.73 20.32
C GLY A 36 32.70 5.24 20.28
N TYR A 37 31.75 4.32 20.17
CA TYR A 37 30.32 4.63 20.26
C TYR A 37 29.86 4.51 21.71
N SER A 38 29.10 5.49 22.19
CA SER A 38 28.43 5.45 23.49
C SER A 38 26.98 4.97 23.36
N GLY A 39 26.46 4.32 24.41
CA GLY A 39 25.05 3.95 24.48
C GLY A 39 24.11 5.14 24.71
N VAL A 40 22.80 4.89 24.58
CA VAL A 40 21.74 5.91 24.69
C VAL A 40 21.19 6.11 26.12
N ALA A 41 21.77 5.45 27.13
CA ALA A 41 21.26 5.47 28.51
C ALA A 41 21.10 6.90 29.09
N HIS A 42 22.02 7.81 28.76
CA HIS A 42 21.98 9.21 29.17
C HIS A 42 20.76 9.99 28.63
N LEU A 43 20.07 9.47 27.61
CA LEU A 43 18.92 10.10 26.99
C LEU A 43 17.59 9.69 27.60
N ILE A 44 17.56 8.68 28.48
CA ILE A 44 16.32 8.16 29.09
C ILE A 44 15.60 9.25 29.90
N ASN A 45 16.36 10.14 30.54
CA ASN A 45 15.80 11.25 31.34
C ASN A 45 15.07 12.31 30.49
N LYS A 46 15.13 12.23 29.16
CA LYS A 46 14.46 13.16 28.24
C LYS A 46 13.09 12.66 27.78
N PHE A 47 12.67 11.44 28.15
CA PHE A 47 11.35 10.94 27.80
C PHE A 47 10.26 11.69 28.59
N GLU A 48 9.14 11.96 27.93
CA GLU A 48 7.99 12.62 28.53
C GLU A 48 7.38 11.76 29.63
N ASN A 49 6.91 12.42 30.70
CA ASN A 49 6.19 11.74 31.77
C ASN A 49 4.80 11.33 31.26
N PRO A 50 4.39 10.05 31.41
CA PRO A 50 3.05 9.61 31.02
C PRO A 50 1.90 10.39 31.68
N ALA A 51 2.16 11.07 32.81
CA ALA A 51 1.17 11.94 33.46
C ALA A 51 0.93 13.26 32.70
N ASP A 52 1.93 13.77 31.98
CA ASP A 52 1.88 15.08 31.32
C ASP A 52 1.37 14.98 29.87
N THR A 53 1.27 13.76 29.32
CA THR A 53 0.85 13.52 27.94
C THR A 53 -0.43 12.67 27.91
N PRO A 54 -1.59 13.27 27.61
CA PRO A 54 -2.82 12.50 27.44
C PRO A 54 -2.66 11.52 26.27
N ALA A 55 -3.38 10.40 26.33
CA ALA A 55 -3.38 9.43 25.24
C ALA A 55 -3.69 10.11 23.89
N PRO A 56 -3.01 9.71 22.80
CA PRO A 56 -3.21 10.32 21.50
C PRO A 56 -4.68 10.25 21.11
N ARG A 57 -5.24 11.37 20.62
CA ARG A 57 -6.62 11.42 20.17
C ARG A 57 -6.76 10.54 18.93
N HIS A 58 -7.56 9.49 19.02
CA HIS A 58 -7.88 8.65 17.88
C HIS A 58 -8.71 9.46 16.87
N VAL A 59 -8.19 9.62 15.67
CA VAL A 59 -8.91 10.24 14.54
C VAL A 59 -9.35 9.13 13.61
N GLU A 60 -10.57 9.23 13.08
CA GLU A 60 -11.12 8.25 12.13
C GLU A 60 -10.15 8.06 10.96
N THR A 61 -9.68 6.83 10.77
CA THR A 61 -8.88 6.45 9.61
C THR A 61 -9.75 6.42 8.36
N ARG A 62 -9.12 6.43 7.18
CA ARG A 62 -9.86 6.36 5.91
C ARG A 62 -10.74 5.10 5.84
N ASP A 63 -10.24 3.97 6.33
CA ASP A 63 -10.94 2.68 6.25
C ASP A 63 -12.17 2.66 7.16
N GLU A 64 -12.04 3.17 8.39
CA GLU A 64 -13.17 3.34 9.32
C GLU A 64 -14.26 4.27 8.74
N ARG A 65 -13.85 5.33 8.04
CA ARG A 65 -14.80 6.23 7.36
C ARG A 65 -15.57 5.54 6.24
N VAL A 66 -14.92 4.65 5.50
CA VAL A 66 -15.57 3.87 4.44
C VAL A 66 -16.54 2.86 5.05
N GLU A 67 -16.12 2.17 6.11
CA GLU A 67 -16.95 1.20 6.84
C GLU A 67 -18.20 1.87 7.42
N ARG A 68 -18.06 3.02 8.07
CA ARG A 68 -19.18 3.81 8.58
C ARG A 68 -20.19 4.16 7.49
N LYS A 69 -19.72 4.73 6.38
CA LYS A 69 -20.60 5.07 5.24
C LYS A 69 -21.29 3.83 4.65
N ARG A 70 -20.60 2.69 4.61
CA ARG A 70 -21.18 1.43 4.11
C ARG A 70 -22.29 0.93 5.03
N ARG A 71 -22.09 1.01 6.34
CA ARG A 71 -23.06 0.64 7.36
C ARG A 71 -24.30 1.54 7.31
N GLU A 72 -24.09 2.86 7.33
CA GLU A 72 -25.17 3.86 7.21
C GLU A 72 -26.01 3.62 5.94
N LYS A 73 -25.35 3.37 4.80
CA LYS A 73 -26.04 3.08 3.53
C LYS A 73 -26.78 1.74 3.55
N ALA A 74 -26.21 0.71 4.17
CA ALA A 74 -26.86 -0.59 4.29
C ALA A 74 -28.12 -0.50 5.15
N GLU A 75 -28.06 0.22 6.28
CA GLU A 75 -29.21 0.46 7.17
C GLU A 75 -30.32 1.23 6.45
N GLN A 76 -29.97 2.27 5.67
CA GLN A 76 -30.94 3.00 4.85
C GLN A 76 -31.62 2.13 3.79
N ILE A 77 -30.85 1.26 3.12
CA ILE A 77 -31.40 0.34 2.11
C ILE A 77 -32.30 -0.70 2.78
N GLN A 78 -31.89 -1.27 3.91
CA GLN A 78 -32.71 -2.22 4.67
C GLN A 78 -34.05 -1.60 5.08
N TYR A 79 -34.01 -0.41 5.68
CA TYR A 79 -35.23 0.30 6.08
C TYR A 79 -36.17 0.55 4.89
N LYS A 80 -35.63 0.99 3.75
CA LYS A 80 -36.43 1.22 2.54
C LYS A 80 -37.03 -0.09 1.99
N LEU A 81 -36.24 -1.16 1.96
CA LEU A 81 -36.68 -2.47 1.49
C LEU A 81 -37.80 -3.02 2.37
N GLU A 82 -37.70 -2.89 3.70
CA GLU A 82 -38.75 -3.32 4.64
C GLU A 82 -40.07 -2.59 4.38
N GLN A 83 -40.02 -1.28 4.10
CA GLN A 83 -41.20 -0.51 3.73
C GLN A 83 -41.80 -0.97 2.39
N GLU A 84 -40.97 -1.21 1.37
CA GLU A 84 -41.41 -1.69 0.06
C GLU A 84 -42.02 -3.10 0.15
N ILE A 85 -41.43 -4.00 0.96
CA ILE A 85 -41.97 -5.34 1.22
C ILE A 85 -43.32 -5.25 1.94
N ALA A 86 -43.46 -4.35 2.92
CA ALA A 86 -44.73 -4.17 3.63
C ALA A 86 -45.87 -3.68 2.72
N LEU A 87 -45.54 -2.92 1.67
CA LEU A 87 -46.49 -2.44 0.67
C LEU A 87 -46.73 -3.44 -0.47
N TRP A 88 -45.86 -4.44 -0.63
CA TRP A 88 -45.93 -5.38 -1.73
C TRP A 88 -47.03 -6.43 -1.52
N ASP A 89 -48.14 -6.25 -2.24
CA ASP A 89 -49.23 -7.23 -2.32
C ASP A 89 -49.35 -7.79 -3.75
N PRO A 90 -48.82 -8.99 -4.03
CA PRO A 90 -48.88 -9.60 -5.35
C PRO A 90 -50.29 -10.06 -5.74
N HIS A 91 -51.19 -10.29 -4.77
CA HIS A 91 -52.55 -10.78 -5.04
C HIS A 91 -53.49 -9.66 -5.50
N ASN A 92 -53.20 -8.42 -5.12
CA ASN A 92 -54.01 -7.25 -5.46
C ASN A 92 -53.35 -6.38 -6.55
N ASN A 93 -52.53 -7.00 -7.39
CA ASN A 93 -51.84 -6.35 -8.50
C ASN A 93 -52.68 -6.41 -9.79
N ALA A 94 -53.14 -5.25 -10.27
CA ALA A 94 -53.93 -5.14 -11.51
C ALA A 94 -53.20 -5.64 -12.77
N GLY A 95 -51.86 -5.68 -12.76
CA GLY A 95 -51.05 -6.22 -13.86
C GLY A 95 -50.73 -7.72 -13.75
N ALA A 96 -51.23 -8.41 -12.72
CA ALA A 96 -50.99 -9.84 -12.54
C ALA A 96 -51.93 -10.71 -13.37
N THR A 97 -51.47 -11.91 -13.72
CA THR A 97 -52.27 -12.93 -14.41
C THR A 97 -53.32 -13.55 -13.46
N THR A 98 -54.42 -14.04 -14.02
CA THR A 98 -55.54 -14.63 -13.27
C THR A 98 -55.23 -15.97 -12.59
N ASP A 99 -54.48 -16.86 -13.24
CA ASP A 99 -54.10 -18.18 -12.70
C ASP A 99 -52.57 -18.30 -12.54
N PRO A 100 -52.06 -18.29 -11.29
CA PRO A 100 -50.63 -18.39 -11.04
C PRO A 100 -50.05 -19.75 -11.41
N TYR A 101 -50.84 -20.83 -11.39
CA TYR A 101 -50.34 -22.19 -11.72
C TYR A 101 -50.16 -22.42 -13.22
N LYS A 102 -50.68 -21.52 -14.06
CA LYS A 102 -50.58 -21.57 -15.52
C LYS A 102 -49.78 -20.40 -16.10
N SER A 103 -49.10 -19.63 -15.25
CA SER A 103 -48.33 -18.47 -15.66
C SER A 103 -46.82 -18.78 -15.66
N LEU A 104 -46.16 -18.55 -16.79
CA LEU A 104 -44.70 -18.69 -16.91
C LEU A 104 -44.04 -17.31 -16.77
N PHE A 105 -43.01 -17.23 -15.92
CA PHE A 105 -42.15 -16.05 -15.84
C PHE A 105 -40.92 -16.25 -16.75
N VAL A 106 -40.83 -15.45 -17.81
CA VAL A 106 -39.68 -15.46 -18.74
C VAL A 106 -38.93 -14.14 -18.57
N ALA A 107 -37.64 -14.22 -18.25
CA ALA A 107 -36.78 -13.06 -18.01
C ALA A 107 -35.58 -13.04 -18.95
N ARG A 108 -34.89 -11.89 -19.03
CA ARG A 108 -33.69 -11.66 -19.85
C ARG A 108 -33.92 -11.91 -21.35
N ILE A 109 -35.11 -11.59 -21.84
CA ILE A 109 -35.42 -11.62 -23.27
C ILE A 109 -34.70 -10.44 -23.95
N ASN A 110 -34.27 -10.61 -25.20
CA ASN A 110 -33.69 -9.51 -25.97
C ASN A 110 -34.71 -8.36 -26.08
N TYR A 111 -34.28 -7.10 -26.00
CA TYR A 111 -35.19 -5.97 -26.14
C TYR A 111 -35.82 -5.87 -27.54
N ASP A 112 -35.18 -6.48 -28.56
CA ASP A 112 -35.66 -6.45 -29.95
C ASP A 112 -36.69 -7.54 -30.29
N THR A 113 -37.03 -8.44 -29.37
CA THR A 113 -38.02 -9.50 -29.63
C THR A 113 -39.45 -8.99 -29.40
N SER A 114 -40.32 -9.21 -30.38
CA SER A 114 -41.76 -8.91 -30.38
C SER A 114 -42.62 -10.10 -29.96
#